data_AF-A0A8C5EVT3-F1
#
_entry.id   AF-A0A8C5EVT3-F1
#
_cell.length_a   1.000
_cell.length_b   1.000
_cell.length_c   1.000
_cell.angle_alpha   90.00
_cell.angle_beta   90.00
_cell.angle_gamma   90.00
#
_symmetry.space_group_name_H-M   'P 1'
#
loop_
_entity.id
_entity.type
_entity.pdbx_description
1 polymer ?
#
loop_
_entity_poly.entity_id
_entity_poly.type
_entity_poly.pdbx_seq_one_letter_code
_entity_poly.pdbx_strand_id
1 'polypeptide(L)'
;MLDGVCSGVLQFVMAEDCLDWLNAIGSNISNLTQHNVKKINRNFPVNQQIVYMGWADEREQDSLQDRMYSPKFLALRGSALFKFSAPPVTTWDWTRAERSFTVYEIMAKTLKDGDLVDKRGHCFSIQTESGEDLFFSVELQDELLLWEKAFQMATFLEVERIQSKTYACIMESHLMGLTVDFTMGFVCFDAASKAVLWRYKFSQLKGSSDDGKSKIKFLFQNQDSKSIEAKELEFSNLFAVLHCIHAFFAAKVACLDPVFVENRGLAPPTATIPPLCGLSCNSQPPKLKYTT
;
A
#
# COMPACT_ATOMS: atom_id res chain seq x y z
N MET A 1 -11.24 11.58 -21.27
CA MET A 1 -12.21 12.49 -20.63
C MET A 1 -12.06 12.31 -19.14
N LEU A 2 -11.91 13.38 -18.35
CA LEU A 2 -11.63 13.26 -16.91
C LEU A 2 -12.83 12.76 -16.11
N ASP A 3 -14.05 12.96 -16.60
CA ASP A 3 -15.29 12.73 -15.87
C ASP A 3 -15.85 11.29 -16.00
N GLY A 4 -15.30 10.46 -16.88
CA GLY A 4 -15.78 9.09 -17.12
C GLY A 4 -17.17 9.01 -17.76
N VAL A 5 -17.72 10.14 -18.27
CA VAL A 5 -19.13 10.23 -18.70
C VAL A 5 -19.35 9.71 -20.12
N CYS A 6 -18.30 9.59 -20.93
CA CYS A 6 -18.40 9.11 -22.31
C CYS A 6 -17.35 8.05 -22.60
N SER A 7 -17.79 6.97 -23.25
CA SER A 7 -16.94 5.93 -23.83
C SER A 7 -16.95 6.03 -25.35
N GLY A 8 -15.86 5.57 -25.97
CA GLY A 8 -15.73 5.44 -27.42
C GLY A 8 -15.01 4.16 -27.75
N VAL A 9 -15.39 3.51 -28.86
CA VAL A 9 -14.75 2.28 -29.33
C VAL A 9 -13.76 2.65 -30.42
N LEU A 10 -12.50 2.25 -30.25
CA LEU A 10 -11.47 2.31 -31.29
C LEU A 10 -11.29 0.91 -31.86
N GLN A 11 -11.33 0.79 -33.19
CA GLN A 11 -11.12 -0.46 -33.89
C GLN A 11 -9.84 -0.37 -34.71
N PHE A 12 -9.00 -1.39 -34.58
CA PHE A 12 -7.72 -1.49 -35.26
C PHE A 12 -7.69 -2.79 -36.05
N VAL A 13 -7.03 -2.77 -37.21
CA VAL A 13 -6.89 -3.96 -38.06
C VAL A 13 -5.82 -4.89 -37.50
N MET A 14 -4.74 -4.32 -36.95
CA MET A 14 -3.64 -5.05 -36.32
C MET A 14 -3.61 -4.82 -34.81
N ALA A 15 -3.21 -5.85 -34.06
CA ALA A 15 -3.08 -5.77 -32.61
C ALA A 15 -1.94 -4.81 -32.19
N GLU A 16 -0.90 -4.67 -33.01
CA GLU A 16 0.21 -3.74 -32.78
C GLU A 16 -0.26 -2.29 -32.80
N ASP A 17 -1.06 -1.89 -33.79
CA ASP A 17 -1.64 -0.54 -33.87
C ASP A 17 -2.48 -0.24 -32.62
N CYS A 18 -3.27 -1.22 -32.17
CA CYS A 18 -4.07 -1.10 -30.96
C CYS A 18 -3.19 -0.82 -29.72
N LEU A 19 -2.11 -1.58 -29.58
CA LEU A 19 -1.18 -1.44 -28.46
C LEU A 19 -0.43 -0.11 -28.50
N ASP A 20 0.00 0.34 -29.68
CA ASP A 20 0.66 1.63 -29.86
C ASP A 20 -0.27 2.80 -29.49
N TRP A 21 -1.52 2.75 -29.93
CA TRP A 21 -2.53 3.72 -29.54
C TRP A 21 -2.84 3.68 -28.05
N LEU A 22 -2.95 2.49 -27.45
CA LEU A 22 -3.18 2.33 -26.02
C LEU A 22 -2.04 2.95 -25.21
N ASN A 23 -0.79 2.67 -25.57
CA ASN A 23 0.40 3.26 -24.94
C ASN A 23 0.44 4.77 -25.09
N ALA A 24 0.15 5.30 -26.29
CA ALA A 24 0.12 6.74 -26.54
C ALA A 24 -0.96 7.45 -25.69
N ILE A 25 -2.16 6.86 -25.61
CA ILE A 25 -3.26 7.38 -24.79
C ILE A 25 -2.90 7.32 -23.30
N GLY A 26 -2.43 6.17 -22.81
CA GLY A 26 -2.05 5.97 -21.41
C GLY A 26 -0.94 6.93 -20.98
N SER A 27 0.09 7.10 -21.80
CA SER A 27 1.16 8.06 -21.56
C SER A 27 0.64 9.50 -21.48
N ASN A 28 -0.25 9.90 -22.40
CA ASN A 28 -0.87 11.23 -22.36
C ASN A 28 -1.73 11.44 -21.11
N ILE A 29 -2.54 10.45 -20.73
CA ILE A 29 -3.36 10.48 -19.49
C ILE A 29 -2.46 10.62 -18.27
N SER A 30 -1.39 9.83 -18.18
CA SER A 30 -0.43 9.89 -17.06
C SER A 30 0.22 11.27 -16.96
N ASN A 31 0.69 11.83 -18.07
CA ASN A 31 1.30 13.16 -18.10
C ASN A 31 0.33 14.28 -17.66
N LEU A 32 -0.91 14.26 -18.17
CA LEU A 32 -1.95 15.21 -17.78
C LEU A 32 -2.31 15.07 -16.30
N THR A 33 -2.41 13.83 -15.81
CA THR A 33 -2.73 13.54 -14.41
C THR A 33 -1.63 14.04 -13.48
N GLN A 34 -0.37 13.79 -13.80
CA GLN A 34 0.77 14.31 -13.03
C GLN A 34 0.80 15.85 -13.02
N HIS A 35 0.50 16.50 -14.15
CA HIS A 35 0.39 17.96 -14.20
C HIS A 35 -0.74 18.48 -13.30
N ASN A 36 -1.91 17.83 -13.34
CA ASN A 36 -3.05 18.18 -12.52
C ASN A 36 -2.78 17.98 -11.03
N VAL A 37 -2.16 16.86 -10.63
CA VAL A 37 -1.71 16.60 -9.25
C VAL A 37 -0.82 17.73 -8.76
N LYS A 38 0.19 18.14 -9.55
CA LYS A 38 1.09 19.25 -9.19
C LYS A 38 0.34 20.56 -8.98
N LYS A 39 -0.70 20.83 -9.79
CA LYS A 39 -1.53 22.04 -9.65
C LYS A 39 -2.40 21.98 -8.40
N ILE A 40 -3.06 20.86 -8.13
CA ILE A 40 -3.94 20.66 -6.98
C ILE A 40 -3.15 20.69 -5.67
N ASN A 41 -1.97 20.07 -5.64
CA ASN A 41 -1.10 20.01 -4.46
C ASN A 41 -0.64 21.38 -3.96
N ARG A 42 -0.68 22.43 -4.78
CA ARG A 42 -0.44 23.82 -4.33
C ARG A 42 -1.46 24.31 -3.31
N ASN A 43 -2.64 23.68 -3.27
CA ASN A 43 -3.72 24.01 -2.33
C ASN A 43 -3.70 23.13 -1.07
N PHE A 44 -2.78 22.17 -0.97
CA PHE A 44 -2.68 21.26 0.17
C PHE A 44 -1.36 21.45 0.92
N PRO A 45 -1.37 21.34 2.27
CA PRO A 45 -0.13 21.26 3.03
C PRO A 45 0.62 19.99 2.64
N VAL A 46 1.96 19.99 2.80
CA VAL A 46 2.86 18.91 2.34
C VAL A 46 2.39 17.52 2.81
N ASN A 47 1.94 17.41 4.05
CA ASN A 47 1.45 16.16 4.65
C ASN A 47 0.05 15.72 4.18
N GLN A 48 -0.62 16.49 3.32
CA GLN A 48 -1.92 16.16 2.72
C GLN A 48 -1.89 16.23 1.20
N GLN A 49 -0.70 16.29 0.59
CA GLN A 49 -0.56 16.28 -0.84
C GLN A 49 -0.92 14.90 -1.42
N ILE A 50 -1.37 14.94 -2.67
CA ILE A 50 -1.68 13.77 -3.48
C ILE A 50 -0.34 13.19 -3.97
N VAL A 51 -0.10 11.92 -3.66
CA VAL A 51 1.05 11.15 -4.14
C VAL A 51 0.77 10.66 -5.56
N TYR A 52 -0.40 10.08 -5.78
CA TYR A 52 -0.86 9.59 -7.08
C TYR A 52 -2.38 9.47 -7.12
N MET A 53 -2.97 9.54 -8.30
CA MET A 53 -4.38 9.27 -8.52
C MET A 53 -4.60 8.79 -9.96
N GLY A 54 -5.64 7.99 -10.18
CA GLY A 54 -5.92 7.41 -11.49
C GLY A 54 -7.16 6.52 -11.49
N TRP A 55 -7.59 6.13 -12.69
CA TRP A 55 -8.64 5.14 -12.86
C TRP A 55 -8.09 3.72 -12.68
N ALA A 56 -8.92 2.84 -12.13
CA ALA A 56 -8.70 1.40 -12.09
C ALA A 56 -10.07 0.69 -12.14
N ASP A 57 -10.13 -0.49 -12.74
CA ASP A 57 -11.34 -1.31 -12.76
C ASP A 57 -11.38 -2.17 -11.49
N GLU A 58 -12.36 -1.94 -10.62
CA GLU A 58 -12.61 -2.73 -9.41
C GLU A 58 -13.49 -3.93 -9.76
N ARG A 59 -13.14 -5.12 -9.25
CA ARG A 59 -13.97 -6.31 -9.38
C ARG A 59 -15.14 -6.24 -8.40
N GLU A 60 -16.35 -6.44 -8.89
CA GLU A 60 -17.54 -6.53 -8.04
C GLU A 60 -17.71 -7.96 -7.51
N GLN A 61 -17.79 -8.12 -6.18
CA GLN A 61 -17.81 -9.44 -5.54
C GLN A 61 -19.21 -10.11 -5.58
N ASP A 62 -20.27 -9.35 -5.83
CA ASP A 62 -21.67 -9.81 -5.68
C ASP A 62 -22.59 -9.28 -6.80
N SER A 63 -22.16 -9.42 -8.06
CA SER A 63 -22.90 -8.87 -9.20
C SER A 63 -24.04 -9.82 -9.63
N LEU A 64 -25.29 -9.47 -9.30
CA LEU A 64 -26.48 -9.98 -10.01
C LEU A 64 -26.50 -9.56 -11.50
N GLN A 65 -25.66 -8.59 -11.86
CA GLN A 65 -25.44 -8.11 -13.22
C GLN A 65 -24.27 -8.86 -13.87
N ASP A 66 -24.33 -9.05 -15.19
CA ASP A 66 -23.29 -9.68 -16.03
C ASP A 66 -21.97 -8.87 -16.11
N ARG A 67 -21.81 -7.82 -15.30
CA ARG A 67 -20.62 -6.98 -15.24
C ARG A 67 -19.78 -7.35 -14.03
N MET A 68 -18.64 -8.01 -14.27
CA MET A 68 -17.71 -8.40 -13.21
C MET A 68 -16.81 -7.25 -12.73
N TYR A 69 -16.65 -6.16 -13.50
CA TYR A 69 -15.79 -5.03 -13.16
C TYR A 69 -16.47 -3.68 -13.41
N SER A 70 -16.17 -2.70 -12.56
CA SER A 70 -16.60 -1.31 -12.73
C SER A 70 -15.45 -0.33 -12.53
N PRO A 71 -15.41 0.77 -13.31
CA PRO A 71 -14.34 1.75 -13.21
C PRO A 71 -14.49 2.55 -11.91
N LYS A 72 -13.39 2.68 -11.18
CA LYS A 72 -13.26 3.46 -9.95
C LYS A 72 -12.09 4.41 -10.06
N PHE A 73 -12.26 5.61 -9.51
CA PHE A 73 -11.16 6.56 -9.40
C PHE A 73 -10.54 6.44 -8.02
N LEU A 74 -9.23 6.17 -7.98
CA LEU A 74 -8.46 6.00 -6.76
C LEU A 74 -7.51 7.18 -6.59
N ALA A 75 -7.26 7.59 -5.34
CA ALA A 75 -6.29 8.62 -5.03
C ALA A 75 -5.56 8.36 -3.71
N LEU A 76 -4.24 8.31 -3.74
CA LEU A 76 -3.37 8.32 -2.55
C LEU A 76 -3.07 9.76 -2.17
N ARG A 77 -3.61 10.21 -1.04
CA ARG A 77 -3.45 11.58 -0.55
C ARG A 77 -3.22 11.58 0.96
N GLY A 78 -2.14 12.26 1.38
CA GLY A 78 -1.75 12.30 2.80
C GLY A 78 -1.62 10.89 3.37
N SER A 79 -2.39 10.60 4.42
CA SER A 79 -2.37 9.32 5.13
C SER A 79 -3.35 8.27 4.61
N ALA A 80 -4.07 8.55 3.52
CA ALA A 80 -5.19 7.71 3.09
C ALA A 80 -5.22 7.41 1.58
N LEU A 81 -5.74 6.24 1.25
CA LEU A 81 -6.26 5.92 -0.07
C LEU A 81 -7.75 6.25 -0.10
N PHE A 82 -8.17 7.00 -1.10
CA PHE A 82 -9.56 7.36 -1.35
C PHE A 82 -10.08 6.64 -2.59
N LYS A 83 -11.32 6.17 -2.55
CA LYS A 83 -12.06 5.60 -3.67
C LYS A 83 -13.25 6.50 -4.03
N PHE A 84 -13.43 6.79 -5.31
CA PHE A 84 -14.51 7.61 -5.85
C PHE A 84 -15.15 6.96 -7.07
N SER A 85 -16.41 7.33 -7.37
CA SER A 85 -17.07 7.03 -8.65
C SER A 85 -16.60 7.94 -9.78
N ALA A 86 -16.10 9.13 -9.46
CA ALA A 86 -15.61 10.12 -10.41
C ALA A 86 -14.46 10.93 -9.78
N PRO A 87 -13.55 11.52 -10.59
CA PRO A 87 -12.39 12.18 -10.02
C PRO A 87 -12.75 13.45 -9.24
N PRO A 88 -12.09 13.72 -8.10
CA PRO A 88 -12.32 14.94 -7.36
C PRO A 88 -11.82 16.16 -8.16
N VAL A 89 -12.71 17.12 -8.41
CA VAL A 89 -12.40 18.35 -9.16
C VAL A 89 -12.00 19.48 -8.22
N THR A 90 -12.63 19.51 -7.05
CA THR A 90 -12.45 20.52 -6.01
C THR A 90 -11.94 19.89 -4.71
N THR A 91 -11.44 20.72 -3.80
CA THR A 91 -11.06 20.27 -2.45
C THR A 91 -12.24 19.72 -1.65
N TRP A 92 -13.47 20.14 -1.97
CA TRP A 92 -14.70 19.65 -1.34
C TRP A 92 -15.03 18.21 -1.73
N ASP A 93 -14.73 17.79 -2.96
CA ASP A 93 -15.09 16.46 -3.46
C ASP A 93 -14.42 15.33 -2.67
N TRP A 94 -13.30 15.60 -2.00
CA TRP A 94 -12.63 14.64 -1.11
C TRP A 94 -13.47 14.21 0.08
N THR A 95 -14.46 15.02 0.49
CA THR A 95 -15.42 14.66 1.55
C THR A 95 -16.47 13.66 1.06
N ARG A 96 -16.59 13.47 -0.26
CA ARG A 96 -17.57 12.60 -0.93
C ARG A 96 -16.97 11.29 -1.43
N ALA A 97 -15.78 10.93 -0.95
CA ALA A 97 -15.18 9.63 -1.25
C ALA A 97 -16.14 8.50 -0.82
N GLU A 98 -16.30 7.50 -1.68
CA GLU A 98 -17.13 6.32 -1.40
C GLU A 98 -16.56 5.52 -0.23
N ARG A 99 -15.23 5.38 -0.21
CA ARG A 99 -14.46 4.76 0.87
C ARG A 99 -13.13 5.49 1.04
N SER A 100 -12.61 5.46 2.26
CA SER A 100 -11.27 5.92 2.60
C SER A 100 -10.58 4.89 3.48
N PHE A 101 -9.32 4.60 3.21
CA PHE A 101 -8.52 3.62 3.94
C PHE A 101 -7.23 4.26 4.44
N THR A 102 -6.87 4.03 5.69
CA THR A 102 -5.57 4.45 6.24
C THR A 102 -4.46 3.65 5.59
N VAL A 103 -3.48 4.32 4.97
CA VAL A 103 -2.46 3.66 4.13
C VAL A 103 -1.65 2.63 4.91
N TYR A 104 -1.30 2.90 6.17
CA TYR A 104 -0.56 1.95 7.00
C TYR A 104 -1.44 0.84 7.61
N GLU A 105 -2.76 0.85 7.42
CA GLU A 105 -3.69 -0.19 7.90
C GLU A 105 -4.31 -0.98 6.73
N ILE A 106 -3.70 -0.91 5.54
CA ILE A 106 -4.05 -1.72 4.38
C ILE A 106 -2.80 -2.38 3.79
N MET A 107 -2.99 -3.47 3.06
CA MET A 107 -1.93 -4.13 2.30
C MET A 107 -2.25 -4.05 0.81
N ALA A 108 -1.42 -3.31 0.06
CA ALA A 108 -1.45 -3.33 -1.40
C ALA A 108 -0.49 -4.38 -1.95
N LYS A 109 -0.97 -5.25 -2.86
CA LYS A 109 -0.17 -6.32 -3.48
C LYS A 109 -0.39 -6.36 -4.98
N THR A 110 0.68 -6.27 -5.76
CA THR A 110 0.65 -6.60 -7.20
C THR A 110 0.41 -8.11 -7.38
N LEU A 111 -0.57 -8.48 -8.19
CA LEU A 111 -0.94 -9.87 -8.43
C LEU A 111 -0.07 -10.46 -9.54
N LYS A 112 0.42 -11.68 -9.31
CA LYS A 112 1.18 -12.47 -10.29
C LYS A 112 0.27 -13.49 -10.96
N ASP A 113 0.70 -14.13 -12.04
CA ASP A 113 -0.10 -15.08 -12.83
C ASP A 113 -0.89 -16.11 -12.00
N GLY A 114 -0.30 -16.66 -10.93
CA GLY A 114 -0.96 -17.63 -10.05
C GLY A 114 -2.00 -17.06 -9.08
N ASP A 115 -1.99 -15.74 -8.88
CA ASP A 115 -2.90 -14.99 -8.02
C ASP A 115 -3.99 -14.25 -8.84
N LEU A 116 -3.89 -14.25 -10.17
CA LEU A 116 -4.87 -13.59 -11.04
C LEU A 116 -6.22 -14.31 -10.95
N VAL A 117 -7.29 -13.51 -10.86
CA VAL A 117 -8.65 -14.07 -10.74
C VAL A 117 -9.33 -14.27 -12.10
N ASP A 118 -8.77 -13.68 -13.15
CA ASP A 118 -9.18 -13.87 -14.54
C ASP A 118 -8.01 -13.60 -15.51
N LYS A 119 -8.30 -13.29 -16.78
CA LYS A 119 -7.31 -13.11 -17.85
C LYS A 119 -6.59 -11.75 -17.81
N ARG A 120 -7.01 -10.80 -16.98
CA ARG A 120 -6.40 -9.47 -16.88
C ARG A 120 -5.01 -9.59 -16.23
N GLY A 121 -3.97 -9.21 -16.97
CA GLY A 121 -2.58 -9.39 -16.54
C GLY A 121 -2.06 -8.31 -15.59
N HIS A 122 -2.68 -7.12 -15.56
CA HIS A 122 -2.16 -5.98 -14.80
C HIS A 122 -3.05 -5.67 -13.60
N CYS A 123 -2.95 -6.49 -12.55
CA CYS A 123 -3.84 -6.44 -11.40
C CYS A 123 -3.10 -6.18 -10.08
N PHE A 124 -3.76 -5.51 -9.16
CA PHE A 124 -3.34 -5.39 -7.76
C PHE A 124 -4.54 -5.59 -6.84
N SER A 125 -4.28 -6.07 -5.62
CA SER A 125 -5.29 -6.17 -4.57
C SER A 125 -4.98 -5.23 -3.42
N ILE A 126 -6.03 -4.89 -2.66
CA ILE A 126 -5.96 -4.16 -1.41
C ILE A 126 -6.68 -4.98 -0.36
N GLN A 127 -5.93 -5.52 0.60
CA GLN A 127 -6.52 -6.11 1.79
C GLN A 127 -6.76 -5.01 2.82
N THR A 128 -8.02 -4.85 3.21
CA THR A 128 -8.45 -3.82 4.15
C THR A 128 -8.17 -4.22 5.61
N GLU A 129 -8.41 -3.30 6.53
CA GLU A 129 -8.34 -3.55 7.97
C GLU A 129 -9.41 -4.53 8.48
N SER A 130 -10.44 -4.86 7.69
CA SER A 130 -11.42 -5.89 8.04
C SER A 130 -11.04 -7.28 7.50
N GLY A 131 -9.95 -7.38 6.73
CA GLY A 131 -9.56 -8.59 6.00
C GLY A 131 -10.29 -8.79 4.67
N GLU A 132 -11.14 -7.85 4.25
CA GLU A 132 -11.75 -7.84 2.91
C GLU A 132 -10.68 -7.56 1.85
N ASP A 133 -10.60 -8.40 0.82
CA ASP A 133 -9.73 -8.21 -0.35
C ASP A 133 -10.49 -7.51 -1.48
N LEU A 134 -10.03 -6.32 -1.85
CA LEU A 134 -10.52 -5.58 -3.02
C LEU A 134 -9.58 -5.83 -4.20
N PHE A 135 -10.12 -6.12 -5.38
CA PHE A 135 -9.32 -6.45 -6.58
C PHE A 135 -9.47 -5.35 -7.62
N PHE A 136 -8.33 -4.88 -8.12
CA PHE A 136 -8.26 -3.83 -9.13
C PHE A 136 -7.42 -4.28 -10.32
N SER A 137 -7.79 -3.77 -11.50
CA SER A 137 -7.03 -3.95 -12.73
C SER A 137 -6.82 -2.63 -13.45
N VAL A 138 -5.73 -2.55 -14.19
CA VAL A 138 -5.37 -1.41 -15.06
C VAL A 138 -5.04 -1.92 -16.47
N GLU A 139 -4.95 -1.02 -17.44
CA GLU A 139 -4.80 -1.42 -18.85
C GLU A 139 -3.33 -1.67 -19.22
N LEU A 140 -2.40 -0.97 -18.58
CA LEU A 140 -0.98 -1.01 -18.92
C LEU A 140 -0.11 -1.45 -17.74
N GLN A 141 0.96 -2.20 -18.06
CA GLN A 141 1.97 -2.58 -17.06
C GLN A 141 2.62 -1.36 -16.40
N ASP A 142 2.87 -0.28 -17.14
CA ASP A 142 3.46 0.93 -16.59
C ASP A 142 2.53 1.63 -15.59
N GLU A 143 1.21 1.54 -15.78
CA GLU A 143 0.24 2.06 -14.81
C GLU A 143 0.26 1.26 -13.51
N LEU A 144 0.39 -0.07 -13.60
CA LEU A 144 0.53 -0.95 -12.44
C LEU A 144 1.81 -0.62 -11.65
N LEU A 145 2.92 -0.39 -12.35
CA LEU A 145 4.18 0.03 -11.73
C LEU A 145 4.08 1.41 -11.07
N LEU A 146 3.31 2.35 -11.65
CA LEU A 146 3.04 3.64 -11.03
C LEU A 146 2.22 3.48 -9.74
N TRP A 147 1.20 2.62 -9.73
CA TRP A 147 0.43 2.30 -8.52
C TRP A 147 1.31 1.69 -7.43
N GLU A 148 2.12 0.69 -7.77
CA GLU A 148 3.05 0.04 -6.82
C GLU A 148 4.00 1.07 -6.18
N LYS A 149 4.67 1.89 -7.00
CA LYS A 149 5.55 2.96 -6.52
C LYS A 149 4.82 3.99 -5.65
N ALA A 150 3.59 4.33 -6.03
CA ALA A 150 2.78 5.29 -5.28
C ALA A 150 2.39 4.74 -3.89
N PHE A 151 2.01 3.46 -3.79
CA PHE A 151 1.74 2.83 -2.50
C PHE A 151 2.99 2.77 -1.61
N GLN A 152 4.13 2.39 -2.18
CA GLN A 152 5.41 2.38 -1.45
C GLN A 152 5.75 3.78 -0.92
N MET A 153 5.64 4.81 -1.77
CA MET A 153 5.91 6.20 -1.39
C MET A 153 4.92 6.72 -0.33
N ALA A 154 3.62 6.50 -0.52
CA ALA A 154 2.60 6.93 0.44
C ALA A 154 2.78 6.27 1.81
N THR A 155 3.05 4.96 1.82
CA THR A 155 3.32 4.20 3.05
C THR A 155 4.53 4.76 3.77
N PHE A 156 5.60 5.00 3.03
CA PHE A 156 6.84 5.54 3.57
C PHE A 156 6.67 6.93 4.18
N LEU A 157 6.08 7.87 3.44
CA LEU A 157 5.85 9.25 3.89
C LEU A 157 4.99 9.27 5.15
N GLU A 158 3.97 8.41 5.20
CA GLU A 158 3.07 8.35 6.34
C GLU A 158 3.76 7.73 7.58
N VAL A 159 4.50 6.63 7.44
CA VAL A 159 5.26 6.03 8.54
C VAL A 159 6.32 6.98 9.07
N GLU A 160 7.06 7.66 8.17
CA GLU A 160 8.03 8.69 8.56
C GLU A 160 7.34 9.85 9.29
N ARG A 161 6.11 10.21 8.91
CA ARG A 161 5.38 11.29 9.57
C ARG A 161 4.92 10.91 10.97
N ILE A 162 4.36 9.71 11.15
CA ILE A 162 3.78 9.30 12.44
C ILE A 162 4.83 8.82 13.43
N GLN A 163 5.96 8.28 12.95
CA GLN A 163 7.07 7.70 13.72
C GLN A 163 6.72 6.52 14.63
N SER A 164 5.50 6.44 15.16
CA SER A 164 5.04 5.32 15.97
C SER A 164 3.52 5.17 15.90
N LYS A 165 3.05 3.95 16.15
CA LYS A 165 1.62 3.62 16.29
C LYS A 165 1.43 2.61 17.40
N THR A 166 0.43 2.84 18.25
CA THR A 166 0.08 1.95 19.37
C THR A 166 -1.28 1.31 19.13
N TYR A 167 -1.34 -0.01 19.33
CA TYR A 167 -2.55 -0.81 19.33
C TYR A 167 -2.80 -1.40 20.71
N ALA A 168 -4.06 -1.40 21.14
CA ALA A 168 -4.46 -2.12 22.34
C ALA A 168 -4.43 -3.63 22.06
N CYS A 169 -3.90 -4.40 22.99
CA CYS A 169 -3.78 -5.85 22.87
C CYS A 169 -3.93 -6.54 24.23
N ILE A 170 -4.14 -7.85 24.22
CA ILE A 170 -4.23 -8.66 25.43
C ILE A 170 -3.02 -9.60 25.47
N MET A 171 -2.35 -9.65 26.62
CA MET A 171 -1.27 -10.60 26.91
C MET A 171 -1.57 -11.24 28.25
N GLU A 172 -1.67 -12.57 28.31
CA GLU A 172 -1.95 -13.31 29.55
C GLU A 172 -3.17 -12.74 30.31
N SER A 173 -4.26 -12.47 29.59
CA SER A 173 -5.51 -11.88 30.13
C SER A 173 -5.42 -10.45 30.69
N HIS A 174 -4.30 -9.75 30.47
CA HIS A 174 -4.14 -8.35 30.87
C HIS A 174 -4.15 -7.42 29.65
N LEU A 175 -4.75 -6.24 29.81
CA LEU A 175 -4.79 -5.22 28.77
C LEU A 175 -3.43 -4.52 28.66
N MET A 176 -2.83 -4.61 27.49
CA MET A 176 -1.53 -4.06 27.12
C MET A 176 -1.67 -3.07 25.97
N GLY A 177 -0.61 -2.30 25.73
CA GLY A 177 -0.40 -1.57 24.49
C GLY A 177 0.84 -2.07 23.77
N LEU A 178 0.69 -2.49 22.51
CA LEU A 178 1.81 -2.74 21.61
C LEU A 178 2.06 -1.47 20.77
N THR A 179 3.24 -0.88 20.93
CA THR A 179 3.73 0.19 20.04
C THR A 179 4.70 -0.37 19.03
N VAL A 180 4.45 -0.07 17.76
CA VAL A 180 5.40 -0.19 16.66
C VAL A 180 6.01 1.19 16.47
N ASP A 181 7.27 1.35 16.82
CA ASP A 181 8.03 2.60 16.74
C ASP A 181 9.13 2.48 15.70
N PHE A 182 9.23 3.47 14.83
CA PHE A 182 10.18 3.49 13.73
C PHE A 182 11.61 3.40 14.26
N THR A 183 11.96 4.06 15.35
CA THR A 183 13.34 4.03 15.88
C THR A 183 13.55 2.87 16.86
N MET A 184 12.63 2.68 17.79
CA MET A 184 12.79 1.75 18.91
C MET A 184 12.38 0.31 18.58
N GLY A 185 11.63 0.08 17.51
CA GLY A 185 11.05 -1.21 17.18
C GLY A 185 9.74 -1.46 17.94
N PHE A 186 9.60 -2.64 18.53
CA PHE A 186 8.41 -3.08 19.26
C PHE A 186 8.53 -2.76 20.75
N VAL A 187 7.46 -2.22 21.32
CA VAL A 187 7.37 -1.90 22.75
C VAL A 187 6.03 -2.40 23.27
N CYS A 188 6.04 -3.29 24.26
CA CYS A 188 4.83 -3.68 24.95
C CYS A 188 4.84 -3.12 26.36
N PHE A 189 3.72 -2.52 26.77
CA PHE A 189 3.56 -1.90 28.07
C PHE A 189 2.17 -2.15 28.64
N ASP A 190 2.05 -2.13 29.96
CA ASP A 190 0.79 -2.29 30.66
C ASP A 190 -0.10 -1.06 30.45
N ALA A 191 -1.34 -1.27 30.03
CA ALA A 191 -2.20 -0.17 29.58
C ALA A 191 -2.55 0.80 30.72
N ALA A 192 -2.62 0.32 31.96
CA ALA A 192 -3.00 1.09 33.15
C ALA A 192 -1.81 1.83 33.77
N SER A 193 -0.74 1.10 34.11
CA SER A 193 0.44 1.63 34.78
C SER A 193 1.45 2.30 33.84
N LYS A 194 1.35 2.04 32.53
CA LYS A 194 2.34 2.43 31.50
C LYS A 194 3.73 1.82 31.73
N ALA A 195 3.86 0.82 32.60
CA ALA A 195 5.11 0.11 32.80
C ALA A 195 5.47 -0.67 31.53
N VAL A 196 6.71 -0.54 31.06
CA VAL A 196 7.21 -1.28 29.89
C VAL A 196 7.54 -2.71 30.31
N LEU A 197 6.95 -3.71 29.65
CA LEU A 197 7.21 -5.12 29.91
C LEU A 197 8.41 -5.61 29.11
N TRP A 198 8.48 -5.22 27.83
CA TRP A 198 9.59 -5.60 26.96
C TRP A 198 9.73 -4.64 25.78
N ARG A 199 10.95 -4.62 25.22
CA ARG A 199 11.32 -3.81 24.07
C ARG A 199 12.24 -4.61 23.17
N TYR A 200 11.94 -4.63 21.87
CA TYR A 200 12.73 -5.33 20.87
C TYR A 200 12.89 -4.49 19.60
N LYS A 201 14.12 -4.37 19.11
CA LYS A 201 14.38 -3.72 17.81
C LYS A 201 13.84 -4.59 16.67
N PHE A 202 13.56 -3.98 15.51
CA PHE A 202 13.18 -4.71 14.29
C PHE A 202 14.17 -5.83 13.93
N SER A 203 15.48 -5.60 14.07
CA SER A 203 16.52 -6.60 13.76
C SER A 203 16.53 -7.82 14.70
N GLN A 204 15.87 -7.72 15.85
CA GLN A 204 15.71 -8.81 16.80
C GLN A 204 14.53 -9.71 16.45
N LEU A 205 13.58 -9.29 15.61
CA LEU A 205 12.51 -10.15 15.14
C LEU A 205 13.07 -11.20 14.17
N LYS A 206 12.96 -12.48 14.51
CA LYS A 206 13.42 -13.61 13.69
C LYS A 206 12.29 -14.34 12.99
N GLY A 207 11.08 -14.20 13.49
CA GLY A 207 9.88 -14.73 12.86
C GLY A 207 8.64 -14.15 13.50
N SER A 208 7.57 -14.13 12.73
CA SER A 208 6.22 -13.82 13.20
C SER A 208 5.24 -14.77 12.52
N SER A 209 4.16 -15.09 13.23
CA SER A 209 3.05 -15.86 12.69
C SER A 209 1.75 -15.36 13.31
N ASP A 210 0.66 -15.45 12.60
CA ASP A 210 -0.68 -15.16 13.09
C ASP A 210 -1.61 -16.37 12.91
N ASP A 211 -2.76 -16.32 13.57
CA ASP A 211 -3.80 -17.36 13.46
C ASP A 211 -4.93 -17.01 12.46
N GLY A 212 -4.78 -15.90 11.72
CA GLY A 212 -5.80 -15.37 10.82
C GLY A 212 -7.07 -14.85 11.50
N LYS A 213 -7.09 -14.74 12.84
CA LYS A 213 -8.27 -14.33 13.61
C LYS A 213 -8.00 -13.15 14.53
N SER A 214 -7.14 -13.33 15.53
CA SER A 214 -6.90 -12.30 16.55
C SER A 214 -5.50 -12.33 17.14
N LYS A 215 -4.72 -13.40 16.95
CA LYS A 215 -3.45 -13.57 17.66
C LYS A 215 -2.26 -13.43 16.74
N ILE A 216 -1.23 -12.75 17.24
CA ILE A 216 0.09 -12.69 16.63
C ILE A 216 1.11 -13.25 17.62
N LYS A 217 1.97 -14.14 17.13
CA LYS A 217 3.13 -14.67 17.84
C LYS A 217 4.40 -14.12 17.22
N PHE A 218 5.16 -13.38 18.02
CA PHE A 218 6.47 -12.85 17.64
C PHE A 218 7.59 -13.71 18.23
N LEU A 219 8.64 -13.95 17.45
CA LEU A 219 9.85 -14.65 17.87
C LEU A 219 11.01 -13.64 17.87
N PHE A 220 11.38 -13.18 19.06
CA PHE A 220 12.46 -12.21 19.23
C PHE A 220 13.74 -12.89 19.71
N GLN A 221 14.87 -12.53 19.13
CA GLN A 221 16.18 -12.93 19.63
C GLN A 221 16.67 -11.95 20.69
N ASN A 222 16.90 -12.49 21.90
CA ASN A 222 17.53 -11.75 22.97
C ASN A 222 18.99 -11.42 22.59
N GLN A 223 19.43 -10.18 22.84
CA GLN A 223 20.73 -9.69 22.39
C GLN A 223 21.89 -10.39 23.11
N ASP A 224 21.72 -10.70 24.40
CA ASP A 224 22.78 -11.21 25.27
C ASP A 224 22.83 -12.73 25.23
N SER A 225 21.70 -13.40 25.48
CA SER A 225 21.64 -14.87 25.54
C SER A 225 21.57 -15.55 24.18
N LYS A 226 21.27 -14.81 23.11
CA LYS A 226 20.94 -15.31 21.76
C LYS A 226 19.74 -16.27 21.71
N SER A 227 19.03 -16.47 22.82
CA SER A 227 17.83 -17.29 22.87
C SER A 227 16.67 -16.62 22.14
N ILE A 228 15.76 -17.46 21.62
CA ILE A 228 14.52 -16.99 21.00
C ILE A 228 13.41 -16.96 22.05
N GLU A 229 12.82 -15.79 22.24
CA GLU A 229 11.66 -15.56 23.11
C GLU A 229 10.40 -15.42 22.25
N ALA A 230 9.39 -16.22 22.57
CA ALA A 230 8.07 -16.09 21.95
C ALA A 230 7.20 -15.12 22.76
N LYS A 231 6.60 -14.13 22.10
CA LYS A 231 5.58 -13.23 22.68
C LYS A 231 4.30 -13.38 21.88
N GLU A 232 3.23 -13.82 22.52
CA GLU A 232 1.90 -13.94 21.91
C GLU A 232 1.01 -12.81 22.40
N LEU A 233 0.37 -12.11 21.47
CA LEU A 233 -0.52 -10.98 21.74
C LEU A 233 -1.82 -11.18 20.97
N GLU A 234 -2.94 -10.85 21.61
CA GLU A 234 -4.28 -10.90 21.02
C GLU A 234 -4.81 -9.48 20.75
N PHE A 235 -5.44 -9.28 19.59
CA PHE A 235 -5.92 -8.00 19.10
C PHE A 235 -7.38 -8.10 18.66
N SER A 236 -8.14 -7.04 18.85
CA SER A 236 -9.51 -6.94 18.33
C SER A 236 -9.57 -6.74 16.80
N ASN A 237 -8.56 -6.08 16.24
CA ASN A 237 -8.38 -5.95 14.80
C ASN A 237 -6.99 -6.45 14.41
N LEU A 238 -6.90 -7.71 14.02
CA LEU A 238 -5.65 -8.36 13.61
C LEU A 238 -5.05 -7.70 12.36
N PHE A 239 -5.87 -7.47 11.33
CA PHE A 239 -5.40 -7.01 10.02
C PHE A 239 -4.80 -5.60 10.08
N ALA A 240 -5.43 -4.66 10.78
CA ALA A 240 -4.87 -3.32 10.97
C ALA A 240 -3.46 -3.36 11.58
N VAL A 241 -3.25 -4.25 12.57
CA VAL A 241 -1.96 -4.41 13.26
C VAL A 241 -0.93 -5.04 12.33
N LEU A 242 -1.29 -6.10 11.60
CA LEU A 242 -0.41 -6.78 10.64
C LEU A 242 0.04 -5.81 9.54
N HIS A 243 -0.91 -5.07 8.97
CA HIS A 243 -0.66 -4.09 7.92
C HIS A 243 0.20 -2.95 8.43
N CYS A 244 -0.01 -2.47 9.67
CA CYS A 244 0.84 -1.46 10.28
C CYS A 244 2.27 -1.96 10.50
N ILE A 245 2.44 -3.18 11.00
CA ILE A 245 3.77 -3.76 11.17
C ILE A 245 4.48 -3.87 9.82
N HIS A 246 3.78 -4.34 8.79
CA HIS A 246 4.31 -4.42 7.44
C HIS A 246 4.69 -3.05 6.88
N ALA A 247 3.83 -2.03 7.06
CA ALA A 247 4.11 -0.66 6.64
C ALA A 247 5.40 -0.11 7.28
N PHE A 248 5.59 -0.34 8.58
CA PHE A 248 6.80 0.09 9.27
C PHE A 248 8.06 -0.65 8.79
N PHE A 249 7.95 -1.96 8.52
CA PHE A 249 9.05 -2.72 7.91
C PHE A 249 9.36 -2.24 6.49
N ALA A 250 8.35 -2.06 5.65
CA ALA A 250 8.50 -1.57 4.28
C ALA A 250 9.19 -0.20 4.28
N ALA A 251 8.76 0.71 5.15
CA ALA A 251 9.37 2.03 5.27
C ALA A 251 10.82 1.95 5.77
N LYS A 252 11.13 1.03 6.68
CA LYS A 252 12.50 0.78 7.13
C LYS A 252 13.41 0.26 6.03
N VAL A 253 12.93 -0.68 5.23
CA VAL A 253 13.67 -1.23 4.09
C VAL A 253 13.90 -0.14 3.06
N ALA A 254 12.88 0.68 2.76
CA ALA A 254 13.01 1.79 1.83
C ALA A 254 14.07 2.83 2.25
N CYS A 255 14.25 3.09 3.56
CA CYS A 255 15.36 3.94 4.06
C CYS A 255 16.76 3.37 3.83
N LEU A 256 16.88 2.06 3.59
CA LEU A 256 18.17 1.40 3.32
C LEU A 256 18.48 1.32 1.82
N ASP A 257 17.53 1.65 0.95
CA ASP A 257 17.69 1.66 -0.49
C ASP A 257 18.20 3.03 -0.97
N PRO A 258 19.45 3.12 -1.49
CA PRO A 258 20.02 4.37 -1.99
C PRO A 258 19.18 5.02 -3.10
N VAL A 259 18.54 4.23 -3.96
CA VAL A 259 17.75 4.72 -5.10
C VAL A 259 16.43 5.34 -4.61
N PHE A 260 15.85 4.77 -3.56
CA PHE A 260 14.66 5.33 -2.93
C PHE A 260 14.98 6.64 -2.19
N VAL A 261 16.13 6.72 -1.53
CA VAL A 261 16.60 7.92 -0.81
C VAL A 261 16.99 9.05 -1.77
N GLU A 262 17.63 8.78 -2.90
CA GLU A 262 17.92 9.80 -3.93
C GLU A 262 16.64 10.40 -4.53
N ASN A 263 15.61 9.58 -4.73
CA ASN A 263 14.31 10.05 -5.20
C ASN A 263 13.53 10.89 -4.18
N ARG A 264 13.93 10.96 -2.90
CA ARG A 264 13.43 11.99 -1.95
C ARG A 264 13.87 13.40 -2.35
N GLY A 265 15.03 13.53 -3.00
CA GLY A 265 15.69 14.82 -3.25
C GLY A 265 15.24 15.55 -4.53
N LEU A 266 14.44 14.91 -5.39
CA LEU A 266 14.08 15.44 -6.70
C LEU A 266 12.58 15.58 -6.88
N ALA A 267 12.08 16.78 -6.57
CA ALA A 267 11.16 17.49 -7.47
C ALA A 267 11.22 19.01 -7.24
N PRO A 268 11.33 19.86 -8.30
CA PRO A 268 11.98 19.63 -9.61
C PRO A 268 12.98 20.80 -9.96
N PRO A 269 13.89 20.67 -10.95
CA PRO A 269 13.48 20.71 -12.36
C PRO A 269 14.13 19.64 -13.25
N THR A 270 13.39 19.25 -14.29
CA THR A 270 13.86 18.75 -15.59
C THR A 270 15.01 17.74 -15.62
N ALA A 271 14.70 16.46 -15.77
CA ALA A 271 15.47 15.57 -16.65
C ALA A 271 14.66 14.31 -17.01
N THR A 272 14.66 14.01 -18.30
CA THR A 272 14.27 12.75 -18.92
C THR A 272 14.91 11.55 -18.22
N ILE A 273 14.09 10.56 -17.89
CA ILE A 273 14.50 9.27 -17.33
C ILE A 273 15.16 8.44 -18.46
N PRO A 274 16.43 8.00 -18.34
CA PRO A 274 16.97 6.97 -19.23
C PRO A 274 16.44 5.59 -18.81
N PRO A 275 16.34 4.62 -19.74
CA PRO A 275 15.87 3.28 -19.41
C PRO A 275 16.94 2.55 -18.61
N LEU A 276 16.63 2.18 -17.37
CA LEU A 276 17.45 1.23 -16.62
C LEU A 276 17.08 -0.19 -17.09
N CYS A 277 17.93 -0.73 -17.96
CA CYS A 277 17.98 -2.15 -18.29
C CYS A 277 18.15 -3.01 -17.04
N GLY A 278 17.62 -4.23 -17.13
CA GLY A 278 17.40 -5.15 -16.03
C GLY A 278 18.60 -5.44 -15.13
N LEU A 279 18.33 -5.39 -13.83
CA LEU A 279 19.02 -6.17 -12.83
C LEU A 279 17.97 -7.05 -12.15
N SER A 280 17.96 -8.32 -12.56
CA SER A 280 17.32 -9.40 -11.80
C SER A 280 18.00 -9.47 -10.43
N CYS A 281 17.34 -8.94 -9.39
CA CYS A 281 17.69 -9.26 -8.03
C CYS A 281 17.07 -10.63 -7.69
N ASN A 282 17.82 -11.69 -7.99
CA ASN A 282 17.66 -12.99 -7.36
C ASN A 282 18.03 -12.85 -5.88
N SER A 283 17.09 -12.36 -5.07
CA SER A 283 17.10 -12.56 -3.62
C SER A 283 15.74 -13.13 -3.26
N GLN A 284 15.68 -14.46 -3.13
CA GLN A 284 14.51 -15.14 -2.58
C GLN A 284 14.20 -14.55 -1.21
N PRO A 285 13.01 -13.96 -0.98
CA PRO A 285 12.54 -13.74 0.37
C PRO A 285 12.38 -15.11 1.05
N PRO A 286 12.66 -15.23 2.37
CA PRO A 286 12.44 -16.49 3.08
C PRO A 286 10.97 -16.89 2.92
N LYS A 287 10.75 -18.04 2.27
CA LYS A 287 9.43 -18.61 2.04
C LYS A 287 8.77 -18.89 3.39
N LEU A 288 7.76 -18.09 3.74
CA LEU A 288 6.73 -18.46 4.72
C LEU A 288 6.03 -19.71 4.16
N LYS A 289 6.33 -20.87 4.74
CA LYS A 289 5.62 -22.11 4.43
C LYS A 289 4.36 -22.16 5.27
N TYR A 290 3.21 -21.98 4.63
CA TYR A 290 1.93 -22.39 5.20
C TYR A 290 1.85 -23.91 5.13
N THR A 291 1.64 -24.56 6.26
CA THR A 291 1.25 -25.97 6.33
C THR A 291 -0.18 -25.95 6.86
N THR A 292 -1.12 -26.39 6.02
CA THR A 292 -2.49 -26.76 6.40
C THR A 292 -2.53 -27.78 7.51
#